data_AF-A0AA88YCT9-F1
#
_entry.id   AF-A0AA88YCT9-F1
#
_cell.length_a   1.000
_cell.length_b   1.000
_cell.length_c   1.000
_cell.angle_alpha   90.00
_cell.angle_beta   90.00
_cell.angle_gamma   90.00
#
_symmetry.space_group_name_H-M   'P 1'
#
loop_
_entity.id
_entity.type
_entity.pdbx_description
1 polymer ?
#
loop_
_entity_poly.entity_id
_entity_poly.type
_entity_poly.pdbx_seq_one_letter_code
_entity_poly.pdbx_strand_id
1 'polypeptide(L)'
;MGKKTYKKRKFRCSSRASEGEDLDPPVSELIARAERVLQGEHVDENEEALDVSSLKVLLTLLQSKHEESNLKIHEKLEEITQKLCKLDEIERKLSNVECGLLSLGVRVEAVEKKNREIEKSVSFMSKQFDGESKKIDNLSTDIQARIKEQDKVIKEINKQLKEVKSSRNPDVEVNAALERSKAEVRRHETMIESMARGIDNLRRDRNDLQEKVTDLQCRSMKMNLVFNGLEKEHPREDTEGKLREFLSIELGINAHVEFANVHRFGRYNRGRPRPIVARFIYQHDLNMVLESAYLLRGTPYGIHQQFPAAVEERRRSLYPVMHHHRQQGANVKMVRDRLYINGEQYDSDDWDDRYPEDTRDETALKEHFGYR
;
A
#
# COMPACT_ATOMS: atom_id res chain seq x y z
N MET A 1 22.66 -2.09 -65.37
CA MET A 1 22.17 -2.39 -66.72
C MET A 1 22.71 -1.36 -67.69
N GLY A 2 23.02 -1.77 -68.93
CA GLY A 2 23.05 -0.84 -70.07
C GLY A 2 24.42 -0.37 -70.55
N LYS A 3 25.06 -1.22 -71.37
CA LYS A 3 26.07 -0.88 -72.39
C LYS A 3 25.66 0.36 -73.20
N LYS A 4 26.63 1.16 -73.66
CA LYS A 4 27.03 1.24 -75.09
C LYS A 4 28.11 2.31 -75.36
N THR A 5 29.18 1.80 -75.94
CA THR A 5 30.24 2.42 -76.74
C THR A 5 29.71 3.26 -77.92
N TYR A 6 30.45 4.29 -78.38
CA TYR A 6 30.71 4.50 -79.82
C TYR A 6 31.98 5.35 -80.09
N LYS A 7 32.68 4.92 -81.15
CA LYS A 7 33.99 5.33 -81.69
C LYS A 7 34.01 6.78 -82.24
N LYS A 8 35.13 7.51 -82.07
CA LYS A 8 35.51 8.63 -82.95
C LYS A 8 36.48 8.13 -84.03
N ARG A 9 36.08 8.32 -85.29
CA ARG A 9 36.83 8.04 -86.52
C ARG A 9 37.93 9.09 -86.73
N LYS A 10 39.15 8.64 -87.02
CA LYS A 10 40.19 9.44 -87.68
C LYS A 10 39.76 9.69 -89.14
N PHE A 11 39.69 10.95 -89.55
CA PHE A 11 39.59 11.33 -90.96
C PHE A 11 40.98 11.69 -91.49
N ARG A 12 41.34 11.01 -92.57
CA ARG A 12 42.53 11.19 -93.40
C ARG A 12 42.13 12.17 -94.50
N CYS A 13 42.89 13.24 -94.72
CA CYS A 13 42.80 14.01 -95.96
C CYS A 13 44.18 14.04 -96.61
N SER A 14 44.21 13.49 -97.81
CA SER A 14 45.35 13.31 -98.69
C SER A 14 45.19 14.33 -99.81
N SER A 15 46.15 15.24 -99.94
CA SER A 15 46.33 16.06 -101.15
C SER A 15 47.63 15.62 -101.81
N ARG A 16 47.44 14.96 -102.96
CA ARG A 16 48.44 14.41 -103.87
C ARG A 16 48.90 15.56 -104.78
N ALA A 17 50.20 15.80 -104.85
CA ALA A 17 50.83 16.57 -105.90
C ALA A 17 50.90 15.70 -107.18
N SER A 18 50.64 16.29 -108.34
CA SER A 18 50.90 15.71 -109.66
C SER A 18 51.28 16.83 -110.61
N GLU A 19 52.57 17.13 -110.64
CA GLU A 19 53.30 17.69 -111.80
C GLU A 19 53.54 16.51 -112.76
N GLY A 20 53.11 16.60 -114.02
CA GLY A 20 53.99 17.02 -115.12
C GLY A 20 54.33 15.80 -115.99
N GLU A 21 53.49 15.50 -116.98
CA GLU A 21 53.77 14.51 -118.04
C GLU A 21 54.50 15.23 -119.19
N ASP A 22 55.77 14.88 -119.40
CA ASP A 22 56.59 15.31 -120.54
C ASP A 22 56.44 14.34 -121.74
N LEU A 23 56.53 14.92 -122.94
CA LEU A 23 56.14 14.40 -124.26
C LEU A 23 57.08 13.34 -124.85
N ASP A 24 56.49 12.34 -125.52
CA ASP A 24 57.14 11.34 -126.40
C ASP A 24 57.42 11.90 -127.83
N PRO A 25 58.36 11.30 -128.61
CA PRO A 25 59.38 12.07 -129.36
C PRO A 25 59.14 12.48 -130.83
N PRO A 26 58.01 12.28 -131.54
CA PRO A 26 57.94 12.68 -132.96
C PRO A 26 57.48 14.13 -133.18
N VAL A 27 56.87 14.77 -132.16
CA VAL A 27 56.30 16.14 -132.28
C VAL A 27 57.28 17.23 -131.86
N SER A 28 58.15 16.94 -130.89
CA SER A 28 59.24 17.85 -130.49
C SER A 28 60.21 18.13 -131.64
N GLU A 29 60.41 17.16 -132.54
CA GLU A 29 61.26 17.30 -133.73
C GLU A 29 60.60 18.18 -134.83
N LEU A 30 59.26 18.21 -134.90
CA LEU A 30 58.48 19.09 -135.79
C LEU A 30 58.35 20.52 -135.23
N ILE A 31 58.22 20.67 -133.90
CA ILE A 31 58.21 21.98 -133.22
C ILE A 31 59.61 22.62 -133.30
N ALA A 32 60.68 21.84 -133.09
CA ALA A 32 62.06 22.32 -133.29
C ALA A 32 62.40 22.67 -134.75
N ARG A 33 61.65 22.13 -135.72
CA ARG A 33 61.73 22.52 -137.14
C ARG A 33 60.97 23.83 -137.42
N ALA A 34 59.80 24.03 -136.80
CA ALA A 34 59.05 25.29 -136.87
C ALA A 34 59.77 26.44 -136.15
N GLU A 35 60.46 26.18 -135.04
CA GLU A 35 61.25 27.17 -134.30
C GLU A 35 62.54 27.59 -135.05
N ARG A 36 63.21 26.67 -135.76
CA ARG A 36 64.38 27.00 -136.61
C ARG A 36 64.03 27.89 -137.81
N VAL A 37 62.82 27.78 -138.36
CA VAL A 37 62.32 28.67 -139.42
C VAL A 37 61.94 30.05 -138.89
N LEU A 38 61.44 30.14 -137.65
CA LEU A 38 61.06 31.42 -137.03
C LEU A 38 62.27 32.23 -136.47
N GLN A 39 63.48 31.65 -136.40
CA GLN A 39 64.67 32.28 -135.81
C GLN A 39 65.74 32.78 -136.82
N GLY A 40 65.60 32.52 -138.13
CA GLY A 40 66.32 33.28 -139.17
C GLY A 40 67.82 32.98 -139.42
N GLU A 41 68.29 31.73 -139.37
CA GLU A 41 69.64 31.33 -139.84
C GLU A 41 69.60 30.34 -141.03
N HIS A 42 70.51 30.53 -141.99
CA HIS A 42 70.47 30.10 -143.40
C HIS A 42 70.27 28.59 -143.69
N VAL A 43 69.34 28.31 -144.61
CA VAL A 43 69.21 27.06 -145.39
C VAL A 43 69.40 27.47 -146.85
N ASP A 44 70.46 27.02 -147.52
CA ASP A 44 70.77 27.49 -148.88
C ASP A 44 69.79 26.92 -149.92
N GLU A 45 69.02 27.86 -150.48
CA GLU A 45 68.18 27.90 -151.68
C GLU A 45 67.86 26.57 -152.42
N ASN A 46 66.80 25.87 -151.98
CA ASN A 46 65.68 25.36 -152.80
C ASN A 46 64.72 24.45 -151.97
N GLU A 47 63.47 24.88 -151.82
CA GLU A 47 62.38 24.26 -151.03
C GLU A 47 61.44 23.35 -151.85
N GLU A 48 60.83 22.34 -151.20
CA GLU A 48 59.48 21.82 -151.50
C GLU A 48 58.72 21.43 -150.18
N ALA A 49 57.40 21.62 -150.17
CA ALA A 49 56.50 21.90 -149.02
C ALA A 49 55.79 20.71 -148.31
N LEU A 50 55.21 20.96 -147.11
CA LEU A 50 54.39 20.04 -146.26
C LEU A 50 52.87 20.07 -146.61
N ASP A 51 52.20 18.89 -146.56
CA ASP A 51 50.81 18.62 -146.99
C ASP A 51 49.68 18.96 -145.97
N VAL A 52 48.55 19.50 -146.46
CA VAL A 52 47.40 20.09 -145.74
C VAL A 52 46.49 19.03 -145.08
N SER A 53 46.55 17.77 -145.52
CA SER A 53 45.72 16.66 -145.02
C SER A 53 45.92 16.39 -143.52
N SER A 54 47.15 16.53 -143.04
CA SER A 54 47.55 16.27 -141.64
C SER A 54 46.97 17.30 -140.66
N LEU A 55 46.81 18.55 -141.09
CA LEU A 55 46.21 19.64 -140.28
C LEU A 55 44.70 19.41 -140.02
N LYS A 56 44.00 18.75 -140.94
CA LYS A 56 42.55 18.54 -140.85
C LYS A 56 42.17 17.48 -139.80
N VAL A 57 43.00 16.45 -139.64
CA VAL A 57 42.83 15.39 -138.64
C VAL A 57 43.05 15.91 -137.22
N LEU A 58 44.06 16.77 -137.03
CA LEU A 58 44.33 17.46 -135.76
C LEU A 58 43.15 18.33 -135.31
N LEU A 59 42.51 19.05 -136.25
CA LEU A 59 41.37 19.90 -135.95
C LEU A 59 40.15 19.10 -135.45
N THR A 60 39.85 17.96 -136.09
CA THR A 60 38.74 17.09 -135.67
C THR A 60 38.97 16.45 -134.31
N LEU A 61 40.21 16.07 -133.98
CA LEU A 61 40.58 15.55 -132.65
C LEU A 61 40.47 16.63 -131.56
N LEU A 62 40.89 17.86 -131.86
CA LEU A 62 40.76 19.00 -130.96
C LEU A 62 39.30 19.35 -130.66
N GLN A 63 38.42 19.31 -131.67
CA GLN A 63 37.00 19.56 -131.49
C GLN A 63 36.33 18.51 -130.59
N SER A 64 36.62 17.22 -130.80
CA SER A 64 36.11 16.14 -129.96
C SER A 64 36.59 16.25 -128.49
N LYS A 65 37.89 16.53 -128.29
CA LYS A 65 38.45 16.78 -126.95
C LYS A 65 37.84 18.00 -126.27
N HIS A 66 37.54 19.05 -127.03
CA HIS A 66 36.92 20.26 -126.53
C HIS A 66 35.47 20.02 -126.07
N GLU A 67 34.69 19.27 -126.84
CA GLU A 67 33.31 18.87 -126.47
C GLU A 67 33.29 17.98 -125.23
N GLU A 68 34.20 17.00 -125.13
CA GLU A 68 34.34 16.15 -123.95
C GLU A 68 34.73 16.96 -122.68
N SER A 69 35.60 17.96 -122.84
CA SER A 69 35.97 18.89 -121.77
C SER A 69 34.77 19.74 -121.33
N ASN A 70 34.00 20.29 -122.27
CA ASN A 70 32.83 21.13 -121.96
C ASN A 70 31.72 20.35 -121.24
N LEU A 71 31.49 19.08 -121.60
CA LEU A 71 30.56 18.21 -120.89
C LEU A 71 31.00 17.96 -119.44
N LYS A 72 32.29 17.66 -119.21
CA LYS A 72 32.86 17.51 -117.86
C LYS A 72 32.78 18.81 -117.05
N ILE A 73 32.96 19.96 -117.70
CA ILE A 73 32.81 21.28 -117.08
C ILE A 73 31.35 21.53 -116.67
N HIS A 74 30.38 21.26 -117.55
CA HIS A 74 28.96 21.43 -117.24
C HIS A 74 28.48 20.51 -116.12
N GLU A 75 28.90 19.24 -116.11
CA GLU A 75 28.58 18.30 -115.04
C GLU A 75 29.13 18.76 -113.68
N LYS A 76 30.37 19.30 -113.67
CA LYS A 76 30.93 19.93 -112.47
C LYS A 76 30.21 21.22 -112.08
N LEU A 77 29.77 22.04 -113.03
CA LEU A 77 28.99 23.25 -112.79
C LEU A 77 27.63 22.93 -112.16
N GLU A 78 26.97 21.86 -112.62
CA GLU A 78 25.73 21.36 -112.03
C GLU A 78 25.98 20.85 -110.60
N GLU A 79 27.07 20.10 -110.36
CA GLU A 79 27.46 19.65 -109.02
C GLU A 79 27.76 20.83 -108.08
N ILE A 80 28.40 21.89 -108.59
CA ILE A 80 28.64 23.14 -107.85
C ILE A 80 27.32 23.83 -107.53
N THR A 81 26.39 23.91 -108.47
CA THR A 81 25.08 24.56 -108.27
C THR A 81 24.26 23.80 -107.22
N GLN A 82 24.25 22.47 -107.25
CA GLN A 82 23.61 21.66 -106.21
C GLN A 82 24.26 21.83 -104.83
N LYS A 83 25.59 22.02 -104.77
CA LYS A 83 26.30 22.34 -103.52
C LYS A 83 25.94 23.73 -103.01
N LEU A 84 25.77 24.71 -103.90
CA LEU A 84 25.31 26.05 -103.55
C LEU A 84 23.90 26.02 -102.96
N CYS A 85 22.95 25.30 -103.56
CA CYS A 85 21.60 25.13 -102.97
C CYS A 85 21.62 24.48 -101.57
N LYS A 86 22.51 23.49 -101.35
CA LYS A 86 22.70 22.91 -100.00
C LYS A 86 23.32 23.91 -99.02
N LEU A 87 24.13 24.84 -99.51
CA LEU A 87 24.72 25.91 -98.72
C LEU A 87 23.62 26.86 -98.21
N ASP A 88 22.67 27.23 -99.07
CA ASP A 88 21.52 28.07 -98.71
C ASP A 88 20.64 27.39 -97.64
N GLU A 89 20.43 26.07 -97.74
CA GLU A 89 19.72 25.31 -96.71
C GLU A 89 20.44 25.33 -95.35
N ILE A 90 21.77 25.27 -95.36
CA ILE A 90 22.59 25.38 -94.15
C ILE A 90 22.47 26.78 -93.57
N GLU A 91 22.57 27.83 -94.40
CA GLU A 91 22.43 29.22 -93.97
C GLU A 91 21.07 29.48 -93.32
N ARG A 92 19.98 28.96 -93.91
CA ARG A 92 18.64 29.03 -93.31
C ARG A 92 18.55 28.31 -91.97
N LYS A 93 19.18 27.13 -91.84
CA LYS A 93 19.23 26.40 -90.56
C LYS A 93 20.05 27.15 -89.52
N LEU A 94 21.16 27.77 -89.92
CA LEU A 94 21.98 28.61 -89.04
C LEU A 94 21.18 29.81 -88.54
N SER A 95 20.43 30.50 -89.41
CA SER A 95 19.55 31.60 -89.01
C SER A 95 18.49 31.16 -87.99
N ASN A 96 17.88 29.98 -88.18
CA ASN A 96 16.92 29.45 -87.20
C ASN A 96 17.57 29.13 -85.85
N VAL A 97 18.80 28.61 -85.86
CA VAL A 97 19.57 28.34 -84.64
C VAL A 97 19.92 29.64 -83.93
N GLU A 98 20.30 30.69 -84.68
CA GLU A 98 20.60 32.01 -84.15
C GLU A 98 19.38 32.66 -83.48
N CYS A 99 18.21 32.62 -84.12
CA CYS A 99 16.94 33.03 -83.51
C CYS A 99 16.61 32.23 -82.24
N GLY A 100 16.86 30.92 -82.24
CA GLY A 100 16.70 30.06 -81.07
C GLY A 100 17.65 30.41 -79.92
N LEU A 101 18.90 30.75 -80.24
CA LEU A 101 19.92 31.21 -79.30
C LEU A 101 19.51 32.53 -78.62
N LEU A 102 18.96 33.48 -79.39
CA LEU A 102 18.45 34.75 -78.84
C LEU A 102 17.31 34.51 -77.85
N SER A 103 16.33 33.67 -78.19
CA SER A 103 15.22 33.31 -77.30
C SER A 103 15.70 32.62 -76.01
N LEU A 104 16.68 31.72 -76.13
CA LEU A 104 17.33 31.09 -74.97
C LEU A 104 18.06 32.12 -74.11
N GLY A 105 18.72 33.11 -74.71
CA GLY A 105 19.39 34.21 -73.99
C GLY A 105 18.42 34.96 -73.06
N VAL A 106 17.25 35.36 -73.57
CA VAL A 106 16.21 36.04 -72.78
C VAL A 106 15.73 35.16 -71.61
N ARG A 107 15.56 33.85 -71.83
CA ARG A 107 15.16 32.93 -70.76
C ARG A 107 16.25 32.76 -69.70
N VAL A 108 17.53 32.75 -70.09
CA VAL A 108 18.67 32.69 -69.17
C VAL A 108 18.71 33.95 -68.30
N GLU A 109 18.58 35.13 -68.89
CA GLU A 109 18.52 36.40 -68.14
C GLU A 109 17.37 36.43 -67.12
N ALA A 110 16.20 35.90 -67.50
CA ALA A 110 15.06 35.81 -66.60
C ALA A 110 15.33 34.85 -65.41
N VAL A 111 16.01 33.72 -65.65
CA VAL A 111 16.43 32.78 -64.61
C VAL A 111 17.47 33.40 -63.70
N GLU A 112 18.45 34.12 -64.24
CA GLU A 112 19.47 34.84 -63.47
C GLU A 112 18.86 35.90 -62.55
N LYS A 113 17.82 36.61 -63.02
CA LYS A 113 17.08 37.57 -62.19
C LYS A 113 16.37 36.88 -61.03
N LYS A 114 15.66 35.76 -61.29
CA LYS A 114 15.01 34.96 -60.24
C LYS A 114 16.01 34.40 -59.24
N ASN A 115 17.16 33.92 -59.70
CA ASN A 115 18.22 33.43 -58.82
C ASN A 115 18.74 34.54 -57.90
N ARG A 116 18.95 35.76 -58.41
CA ARG A 116 19.32 36.93 -57.58
C ARG A 116 18.27 37.27 -56.52
N GLU A 117 16.98 37.12 -56.82
CA GLU A 117 15.90 37.33 -55.85
C GLU A 117 15.86 36.22 -54.77
N ILE A 118 16.10 34.97 -55.16
CA ILE A 118 16.23 33.83 -54.24
C ILE A 118 17.43 34.04 -53.31
N GLU A 119 18.59 34.44 -53.83
CA GLU A 119 19.79 34.71 -53.03
C GLU A 119 19.54 35.78 -51.96
N LYS A 120 18.83 36.85 -52.30
CA LYS A 120 18.44 37.89 -51.33
C LYS A 120 17.53 37.34 -50.24
N SER A 121 16.55 36.51 -50.61
CA SER A 121 15.61 35.91 -49.66
C SER A 121 16.33 34.92 -48.72
N VAL A 122 17.26 34.12 -49.25
CA VAL A 122 18.11 33.21 -48.46
C VAL A 122 19.00 34.00 -47.50
N SER A 123 19.62 35.09 -47.95
CA SER A 123 20.41 35.98 -47.07
C SER A 123 19.58 36.55 -45.94
N PHE A 124 18.33 36.95 -46.20
CA PHE A 124 17.42 37.45 -45.17
C PHE A 124 17.03 36.36 -44.17
N MET A 125 16.62 35.18 -44.64
CA MET A 125 16.30 34.06 -43.75
C MET A 125 17.50 33.64 -42.91
N SER A 126 18.71 33.60 -43.49
CA SER A 126 19.94 33.29 -42.75
C SER A 126 20.16 34.24 -41.58
N LYS A 127 19.97 35.55 -41.77
CA LYS A 127 20.08 36.54 -40.69
C LYS A 127 19.03 36.35 -39.59
N GLN A 128 17.81 35.95 -39.96
CA GLN A 128 16.77 35.63 -38.97
C GLN A 128 17.12 34.37 -38.18
N PHE A 129 17.56 33.30 -38.85
CA PHE A 129 18.02 32.07 -38.21
C PHE A 129 19.21 32.32 -37.27
N ASP A 130 20.18 33.14 -37.65
CA ASP A 130 21.30 33.51 -36.76
C ASP A 130 20.82 34.24 -35.51
N GLY A 131 19.80 35.10 -35.65
CA GLY A 131 19.19 35.82 -34.54
C GLY A 131 18.45 34.89 -33.57
N GLU A 132 17.72 33.91 -34.10
CA GLU A 132 17.03 32.89 -33.29
C GLU A 132 18.03 31.93 -32.63
N SER A 133 19.08 31.52 -33.34
CA SER A 133 20.15 30.69 -32.78
C SER A 133 20.80 31.34 -31.56
N LYS A 134 21.11 32.64 -31.64
CA LYS A 134 21.64 33.41 -30.50
C LYS A 134 20.69 33.45 -29.30
N LYS A 135 19.37 33.56 -29.54
CA LYS A 135 18.37 33.53 -28.46
C LYS A 135 18.32 32.15 -27.80
N ILE A 136 18.38 31.09 -28.60
CA ILE A 136 18.41 29.70 -28.11
C ILE A 136 19.67 29.46 -27.27
N ASP A 137 20.83 29.94 -27.72
CA ASP A 137 22.09 29.79 -26.99
C ASP A 137 22.03 30.50 -25.63
N ASN A 138 21.53 31.74 -25.58
CA ASN A 138 21.37 32.48 -24.33
C ASN A 138 20.43 31.75 -23.35
N LEU A 139 19.27 31.29 -23.83
CA LEU A 139 18.33 30.53 -23.00
C LEU A 139 18.94 29.21 -22.50
N SER A 140 19.72 28.53 -23.34
CA SER A 140 20.44 27.30 -22.96
C SER A 140 21.44 27.58 -21.84
N THR A 141 22.20 28.67 -21.93
CA THR A 141 23.14 29.07 -20.87
C THR A 141 22.43 29.42 -19.55
N ASP A 142 21.29 30.11 -19.61
CA ASP A 142 20.48 30.44 -18.42
C ASP A 142 19.90 29.19 -17.75
N ILE A 143 19.39 28.24 -18.54
CA ILE A 143 18.88 26.97 -18.04
C ILE A 143 19.99 26.18 -17.36
N GLN A 144 21.18 26.10 -17.97
CA GLN A 144 22.33 25.43 -17.36
C GLN A 144 22.76 26.07 -16.03
N ALA A 145 22.70 27.40 -15.92
CA ALA A 145 23.01 28.10 -14.67
C ALA A 145 21.99 27.75 -13.57
N ARG A 146 20.69 27.72 -13.89
CA ARG A 146 19.63 27.36 -12.95
C ARG A 146 19.74 25.91 -12.46
N ILE A 147 20.07 24.97 -13.35
CA ILE A 147 20.29 23.55 -12.98
C ILE A 147 21.44 23.43 -11.97
N LYS A 148 22.57 24.11 -12.21
CA LYS A 148 23.71 24.10 -11.28
C LYS A 148 23.34 24.65 -9.90
N GLU A 149 22.46 25.64 -9.83
CA GLU A 149 22.01 26.19 -8.54
C GLU A 149 21.08 25.23 -7.80
N GLN A 150 20.15 24.59 -8.52
CA GLN A 150 19.29 23.55 -7.94
C GLN A 150 20.11 22.36 -7.39
N ASP A 151 21.18 21.95 -8.09
CA ASP A 151 22.07 20.88 -7.62
C ASP A 151 22.76 21.22 -6.29
N LYS A 152 23.10 22.49 -6.05
CA LYS A 152 23.67 22.93 -4.76
C LYS A 152 22.64 22.81 -3.63
N VAL A 153 21.41 23.26 -3.87
CA VAL A 153 20.32 23.17 -2.89
C VAL A 153 20.02 21.72 -2.53
N ILE A 154 19.96 20.83 -3.52
CA ILE A 154 19.75 19.38 -3.29
C ILE A 154 20.86 18.78 -2.43
N LYS A 155 22.12 19.16 -2.65
CA LYS A 155 23.25 18.69 -1.81
C LYS A 155 23.12 19.14 -0.36
N GLU A 156 22.73 20.38 -0.13
CA GLU A 156 22.55 20.93 1.22
C GLU A 156 21.39 20.25 1.96
N ILE A 157 20.22 20.10 1.32
CA ILE A 157 19.08 19.36 1.90
C ILE A 157 19.48 17.94 2.28
N ASN A 158 20.24 17.24 1.43
CA ASN A 158 20.70 15.88 1.73
C ASN A 158 21.68 15.81 2.90
N LYS A 159 22.51 16.84 3.08
CA LYS A 159 23.41 16.96 4.24
C LYS A 159 22.60 17.14 5.52
N GLN A 160 21.66 18.10 5.53
CA GLN A 160 20.77 18.34 6.67
C GLN A 160 19.95 17.09 7.01
N LEU A 161 19.45 16.36 6.00
CA LEU A 161 18.71 15.12 6.21
C LEU A 161 19.58 14.02 6.86
N LYS A 162 20.86 13.92 6.52
CA LYS A 162 21.79 12.99 7.17
C LYS A 162 22.03 13.37 8.63
N GLU A 163 22.23 14.65 8.93
CA GLU A 163 22.44 15.15 10.29
C GLU A 163 21.21 14.91 11.19
N VAL A 164 19.99 15.14 10.67
CA VAL A 164 18.74 14.82 11.38
C VAL A 164 18.59 13.31 11.61
N LYS A 165 18.97 12.47 10.64
CA LYS A 165 18.92 11.00 10.80
C LYS A 165 19.93 10.47 11.82
N SER A 166 21.13 11.05 11.87
CA SER A 166 22.16 10.64 12.83
C SER A 166 21.93 11.17 14.25
N SER A 167 21.25 12.31 14.40
CA SER A 167 20.86 12.86 15.71
C SER A 167 19.60 12.20 16.30
N ARG A 168 18.77 11.54 15.48
CA ARG A 168 17.58 10.79 15.93
C ARG A 168 17.93 9.38 16.42
N ASN A 169 18.64 9.34 17.56
CA ASN A 169 18.89 8.15 18.40
C ASN A 169 18.04 8.07 19.72
N PRO A 170 16.84 8.67 19.88
CA PRO A 170 16.13 8.63 21.17
C PRO A 170 15.39 7.31 21.44
N ASP A 171 15.34 6.37 20.49
CA ASP A 171 14.47 5.19 20.61
C ASP A 171 15.10 4.03 21.41
N VAL A 172 16.43 3.95 21.58
CA VAL A 172 17.06 2.79 22.22
C VAL A 172 16.88 2.79 23.74
N GLU A 173 17.07 3.93 24.40
CA GLU A 173 16.91 4.04 25.86
C GLU A 173 15.44 4.00 26.29
N VAL A 174 14.55 4.69 25.56
CA VAL A 174 13.12 4.69 25.85
C VAL A 174 12.53 3.30 25.64
N ASN A 175 12.92 2.59 24.57
CA ASN A 175 12.46 1.21 24.36
C ASN A 175 13.05 0.25 25.40
N ALA A 176 14.31 0.42 25.80
CA ALA A 176 14.90 -0.39 26.88
C ALA A 176 14.19 -0.15 28.23
N ALA A 177 13.86 1.10 28.55
CA ALA A 177 13.09 1.44 29.76
C ALA A 177 11.66 0.89 29.69
N LEU A 178 11.02 0.96 28.53
CA LEU A 178 9.69 0.40 28.29
C LEU A 178 9.68 -1.11 28.47
N GLU A 179 10.67 -1.83 27.96
CA GLU A 179 10.78 -3.29 28.14
C GLU A 179 11.07 -3.68 29.59
N ARG A 180 11.88 -2.91 30.32
CA ARG A 180 12.07 -3.11 31.78
C ARG A 180 10.77 -2.92 32.54
N SER A 181 10.04 -1.84 32.26
CA SER A 181 8.74 -1.56 32.90
C SER A 181 7.71 -2.66 32.60
N LYS A 182 7.62 -3.13 31.36
CA LYS A 182 6.76 -4.28 30.99
C LYS A 182 7.13 -5.55 31.76
N ALA A 183 8.43 -5.83 31.93
CA ALA A 183 8.87 -6.99 32.69
C ALA A 183 8.51 -6.88 34.18
N GLU A 184 8.58 -5.69 34.77
CA GLU A 184 8.14 -5.44 36.15
C GLU A 184 6.63 -5.58 36.31
N VAL A 185 5.84 -5.04 35.39
CA VAL A 185 4.37 -5.21 35.38
C VAL A 185 4.01 -6.69 35.36
N ARG A 186 4.64 -7.51 34.50
CA ARG A 186 4.42 -8.96 34.47
C ARG A 186 4.77 -9.65 35.79
N ARG A 187 5.83 -9.21 36.48
CA ARG A 187 6.19 -9.73 37.81
C ARG A 187 5.11 -9.38 38.84
N HIS A 188 4.61 -8.14 38.82
CA HIS A 188 3.54 -7.74 39.71
C HIS A 188 2.23 -8.47 39.42
N GLU A 189 1.87 -8.71 38.15
CA GLU A 189 0.69 -9.51 37.77
C GLU A 189 0.77 -10.92 38.36
N THR A 190 1.89 -11.62 38.16
CA THR A 190 2.08 -12.97 38.72
C THR A 190 2.07 -12.98 40.26
N MET A 191 2.59 -11.94 40.90
CA MET A 191 2.53 -11.78 42.35
C MET A 191 1.08 -11.55 42.82
N ILE A 192 0.32 -10.68 42.16
CA ILE A 192 -1.09 -10.41 42.46
C ILE A 192 -1.92 -11.68 42.32
N GLU A 193 -1.73 -12.48 41.27
CA GLU A 193 -2.40 -13.77 41.10
C GLU A 193 -2.05 -14.76 42.22
N SER A 194 -0.79 -14.79 42.65
CA SER A 194 -0.37 -15.62 43.78
C SER A 194 -1.02 -15.18 45.10
N MET A 195 -1.10 -13.87 45.34
CA MET A 195 -1.74 -13.29 46.52
C MET A 195 -3.25 -13.53 46.51
N ALA A 196 -3.92 -13.37 45.36
CA ALA A 196 -5.34 -13.65 45.21
C ALA A 196 -5.66 -15.12 45.57
N ARG A 197 -4.87 -16.08 45.04
CA ARG A 197 -4.98 -17.49 45.42
C ARG A 197 -4.75 -17.71 46.92
N GLY A 198 -3.78 -17.01 47.52
CA GLY A 198 -3.53 -17.05 48.95
C GLY A 198 -4.72 -16.56 49.78
N ILE A 199 -5.35 -15.46 49.37
CA ILE A 199 -6.55 -14.91 50.03
C ILE A 199 -7.71 -15.90 49.94
N ASP A 200 -7.93 -16.53 48.79
CA ASP A 200 -9.01 -17.52 48.63
C ASP A 200 -8.79 -18.74 49.52
N ASN A 201 -7.56 -19.24 49.63
CA ASN A 201 -7.24 -20.33 50.55
C ASN A 201 -7.50 -19.94 52.00
N LEU A 202 -7.05 -18.76 52.43
CA LEU A 202 -7.30 -18.26 53.78
C LEU A 202 -8.80 -18.07 54.08
N ARG A 203 -9.59 -17.67 53.09
CA ARG A 203 -11.05 -17.57 53.22
C ARG A 203 -11.70 -18.94 53.41
N ARG A 204 -11.27 -19.95 52.66
CA ARG A 204 -11.73 -21.34 52.84
C ARG A 204 -11.36 -21.86 54.22
N ASP A 205 -10.10 -21.73 54.62
CA ASP A 205 -9.62 -22.17 55.93
C ASP A 205 -10.37 -21.47 57.08
N ARG A 206 -10.64 -20.17 56.93
CA ARG A 206 -11.45 -19.41 57.89
C ARG A 206 -12.87 -19.98 58.00
N ASN A 207 -13.52 -20.30 56.89
CA ASN A 207 -14.87 -20.85 56.88
C ASN A 207 -14.90 -22.24 57.52
N ASP A 208 -13.95 -23.11 57.15
CA ASP A 208 -13.81 -24.45 57.73
C ASP A 208 -13.55 -24.38 59.24
N LEU A 209 -12.70 -23.45 59.68
CA LEU A 209 -12.41 -23.25 61.09
C LEU A 209 -13.63 -22.70 61.83
N GLN A 210 -14.38 -21.77 61.23
CA GLN A 210 -15.61 -21.25 61.81
C GLN A 210 -16.68 -22.34 61.96
N GLU A 211 -16.81 -23.22 60.97
CA GLU A 211 -17.71 -24.37 61.04
C GLU A 211 -17.28 -25.34 62.15
N LYS A 212 -16.00 -25.69 62.21
CA LYS A 212 -15.45 -26.56 63.27
C LYS A 212 -15.64 -25.96 64.66
N VAL A 213 -15.38 -24.66 64.84
CA VAL A 213 -15.61 -23.96 66.10
C VAL A 213 -17.10 -24.00 66.48
N THR A 214 -17.99 -23.74 65.52
CA THR A 214 -19.43 -23.80 65.76
C THR A 214 -19.89 -25.21 66.13
N ASP A 215 -19.41 -26.25 65.45
CA ASP A 215 -19.72 -27.65 65.75
C ASP A 215 -19.22 -28.06 67.14
N LEU A 216 -17.97 -27.71 67.50
CA LEU A 216 -17.42 -27.95 68.83
C LEU A 216 -18.23 -27.24 69.92
N GLN A 217 -18.62 -25.98 69.70
CA GLN A 217 -19.47 -25.25 70.63
C GLN A 217 -20.86 -25.89 70.76
N CYS A 218 -21.48 -26.32 69.66
CA CYS A 218 -22.75 -27.06 69.68
C CYS A 218 -22.64 -28.37 70.49
N ARG A 219 -21.58 -29.16 70.27
CA ARG A 219 -21.34 -30.40 71.02
C ARG A 219 -21.12 -30.12 72.51
N SER A 220 -20.36 -29.08 72.82
CA SER A 220 -20.11 -28.65 74.20
C SER A 220 -21.39 -28.20 74.89
N MET A 221 -22.23 -27.40 74.23
CA MET A 221 -23.46 -26.83 74.79
C MET A 221 -24.67 -27.78 74.73
N LYS A 222 -24.58 -28.92 74.04
CA LYS A 222 -25.69 -29.89 73.86
C LYS A 222 -26.41 -30.27 75.16
N MET A 223 -25.65 -30.39 76.25
CA MET A 223 -26.17 -30.82 77.55
C MET A 223 -26.62 -29.65 78.44
N ASN A 224 -26.75 -28.45 77.87
CA ASN A 224 -27.06 -27.25 78.62
C ASN A 224 -28.50 -26.79 78.33
N LEU A 225 -29.27 -26.52 79.38
CA LEU A 225 -30.54 -25.81 79.28
C LEU A 225 -30.42 -24.43 79.90
N VAL A 226 -31.14 -23.48 79.28
CA VAL A 226 -31.28 -22.10 79.72
C VAL A 226 -32.64 -21.93 80.37
N PHE A 227 -32.65 -21.37 81.58
CA PHE A 227 -33.83 -21.07 82.38
C PHE A 227 -34.00 -19.55 82.51
N ASN A 228 -35.10 -19.05 81.96
CA ASN A 228 -35.49 -17.64 81.99
C ASN A 228 -36.57 -17.39 83.05
N GLY A 229 -36.63 -16.17 83.56
CA GLY A 229 -37.69 -15.74 84.50
C GLY A 229 -37.43 -16.07 85.97
N LEU A 230 -36.35 -16.77 86.31
CA LEU A 230 -36.01 -17.11 87.69
C LEU A 230 -35.65 -15.86 88.51
N GLU A 231 -36.32 -15.68 89.65
CA GLU A 231 -36.35 -14.47 90.47
C GLU A 231 -34.97 -13.97 90.98
N LYS A 232 -34.99 -12.80 91.63
CA LYS A 232 -33.89 -11.85 91.85
C LYS A 232 -32.51 -12.48 92.12
N GLU A 233 -31.53 -11.95 91.41
CA GLU A 233 -30.11 -12.23 91.57
C GLU A 233 -29.61 -11.68 92.92
N HIS A 234 -29.03 -12.55 93.74
CA HIS A 234 -28.39 -12.16 95.01
C HIS A 234 -26.88 -12.45 94.98
N PRO A 235 -26.02 -11.64 95.62
CA PRO A 235 -24.57 -11.82 95.59
C PRO A 235 -24.04 -13.17 96.08
N ARG A 236 -24.84 -13.91 96.85
CA ARG A 236 -24.53 -15.26 97.36
C ARG A 236 -25.68 -16.21 97.08
N GLU A 237 -26.30 -16.10 95.91
CA GLU A 237 -27.38 -17.01 95.55
C GLU A 237 -26.86 -18.43 95.34
N ASP A 238 -27.63 -19.40 95.83
CA ASP A 238 -27.50 -20.79 95.45
C ASP A 238 -28.33 -21.01 94.17
N THR A 239 -27.66 -20.96 93.02
CA THR A 239 -28.30 -21.14 91.72
C THR A 239 -28.81 -22.56 91.52
N GLU A 240 -28.15 -23.56 92.09
CA GLU A 240 -28.56 -24.95 91.97
C GLU A 240 -29.79 -25.23 92.84
N GLY A 241 -29.78 -24.78 94.09
CA GLY A 241 -30.93 -24.90 94.99
C GLY A 241 -32.19 -24.25 94.41
N LYS A 242 -32.07 -23.01 93.90
CA LYS A 242 -33.17 -22.32 93.20
C LYS A 242 -33.69 -23.10 91.98
N LEU A 243 -32.78 -23.70 91.21
CA LEU A 243 -33.17 -24.49 90.05
C LEU A 243 -33.90 -25.76 90.48
N ARG A 244 -33.44 -26.47 91.50
CA ARG A 244 -34.08 -27.67 92.04
C ARG A 244 -35.48 -27.37 92.59
N GLU A 245 -35.63 -26.28 93.32
CA GLU A 245 -36.92 -25.78 93.80
C GLU A 245 -37.87 -25.49 92.62
N PHE A 246 -37.39 -24.78 91.60
CA PHE A 246 -38.15 -24.53 90.38
C PHE A 246 -38.60 -25.81 89.67
N LEU A 247 -37.71 -26.81 89.53
CA LEU A 247 -38.06 -28.10 88.90
C LEU A 247 -39.13 -28.86 89.69
N SER A 248 -39.10 -28.81 91.02
CA SER A 248 -40.09 -29.46 91.88
C SER A 248 -41.44 -28.73 91.85
N ILE A 249 -41.46 -27.41 91.99
CA ILE A 249 -42.68 -26.61 92.09
C ILE A 249 -43.38 -26.43 90.74
N GLU A 250 -42.64 -26.00 89.72
CA GLU A 250 -43.22 -25.58 88.44
C GLU A 250 -43.37 -26.75 87.45
N LEU A 251 -42.50 -27.75 87.53
CA LEU A 251 -42.53 -28.92 86.63
C LEU A 251 -42.96 -30.23 87.32
N GLY A 252 -43.12 -30.24 88.66
CA GLY A 252 -43.46 -31.46 89.41
C GLY A 252 -42.36 -32.53 89.40
N ILE A 253 -41.13 -32.17 89.03
CA ILE A 253 -40.01 -33.10 88.91
C ILE A 253 -39.32 -33.21 90.27
N ASN A 254 -39.70 -34.23 91.03
CA ASN A 254 -39.08 -34.57 92.32
C ASN A 254 -37.92 -35.59 92.18
N ALA A 255 -37.53 -35.92 90.94
CA ALA A 255 -36.42 -36.81 90.66
C ALA A 255 -35.07 -36.14 91.00
N HIS A 256 -34.10 -36.94 91.43
CA HIS A 256 -32.75 -36.46 91.71
C HIS A 256 -31.98 -36.24 90.40
N VAL A 257 -32.04 -35.00 89.88
CA VAL A 257 -31.30 -34.57 88.69
C VAL A 257 -29.87 -34.20 89.05
N GLU A 258 -28.89 -34.73 88.33
CA GLU A 258 -27.47 -34.42 88.52
C GLU A 258 -26.99 -33.32 87.56
N PHE A 259 -26.45 -32.24 88.14
CA PHE A 259 -25.89 -31.12 87.40
C PHE A 259 -24.37 -31.09 87.51
N ALA A 260 -23.68 -30.76 86.42
CA ALA A 260 -22.24 -30.54 86.43
C ALA A 260 -21.89 -29.10 86.86
N ASN A 261 -22.60 -28.11 86.32
CA ASN A 261 -22.40 -26.70 86.65
C ASN A 261 -23.73 -25.96 86.44
N VAL A 262 -24.08 -25.10 87.39
CA VAL A 262 -25.26 -24.23 87.36
C VAL A 262 -24.82 -22.82 87.70
N HIS A 263 -25.07 -21.85 86.82
CA HIS A 263 -24.70 -20.45 87.05
C HIS A 263 -25.56 -19.49 86.22
N ARG A 264 -25.62 -18.23 86.65
CA ARG A 264 -26.19 -17.14 85.83
C ARG A 264 -25.24 -16.81 84.68
N PHE A 265 -25.78 -16.61 83.47
CA PHE A 265 -25.00 -16.16 82.32
C PHE A 265 -25.56 -14.88 81.69
N GLY A 266 -24.72 -14.15 80.96
CA GLY A 266 -25.07 -12.88 80.33
C GLY A 266 -24.72 -11.63 81.16
N ARG A 267 -24.96 -10.46 80.55
CA ARG A 267 -24.70 -9.14 81.18
C ARG A 267 -25.78 -8.82 82.21
N TYR A 268 -25.37 -8.25 83.34
CA TYR A 268 -26.31 -7.79 84.37
C TYR A 268 -27.05 -6.55 83.88
N ASN A 269 -28.38 -6.62 83.84
CA ASN A 269 -29.24 -5.50 83.46
C ASN A 269 -30.19 -5.18 84.61
N ARG A 270 -30.25 -3.90 85.00
CA ARG A 270 -31.13 -3.45 86.08
C ARG A 270 -32.59 -3.70 85.70
N GLY A 271 -33.29 -4.50 86.50
CA GLY A 271 -34.71 -4.82 86.30
C GLY A 271 -35.00 -6.08 85.49
N ARG A 272 -34.00 -6.78 84.96
CA ARG A 272 -34.17 -8.09 84.31
C ARG A 272 -33.21 -9.12 84.92
N PRO A 273 -33.70 -10.20 85.56
CA PRO A 273 -32.83 -11.23 86.12
C PRO A 273 -32.06 -11.93 85.00
N ARG A 274 -30.77 -12.20 85.22
CA ARG A 274 -29.96 -12.97 84.27
C ARG A 274 -30.47 -14.41 84.18
N PRO A 275 -30.50 -15.01 83.00
CA PRO A 275 -30.89 -16.41 82.87
C PRO A 275 -29.88 -17.35 83.56
N ILE A 276 -30.36 -18.50 84.03
CA ILE A 276 -29.51 -19.57 84.60
C ILE A 276 -29.24 -20.59 83.50
N VAL A 277 -27.97 -20.97 83.33
CA VAL A 277 -27.58 -22.15 82.54
C VAL A 277 -27.23 -23.27 83.48
N ALA A 278 -27.81 -24.44 83.22
CA ALA A 278 -27.47 -25.67 83.91
C ALA A 278 -26.98 -26.71 82.90
N ARG A 279 -25.83 -27.31 83.19
CA ARG A 279 -25.29 -28.44 82.46
C ARG A 279 -25.73 -29.74 83.11
N PHE A 280 -26.50 -30.54 82.38
CA PHE A 280 -26.96 -31.86 82.79
C PHE A 280 -25.85 -32.90 82.57
N ILE A 281 -25.73 -33.86 83.48
CA ILE A 281 -24.82 -34.99 83.30
C ILE A 281 -25.46 -36.06 82.41
N TYR A 282 -26.75 -36.33 82.59
CA TYR A 282 -27.46 -37.38 81.88
C TYR A 282 -28.48 -36.85 80.87
N GLN A 283 -28.52 -37.47 79.69
CA GLN A 283 -29.42 -37.08 78.60
C GLN A 283 -30.90 -37.32 78.94
N HIS A 284 -31.20 -38.36 79.74
CA HIS A 284 -32.58 -38.67 80.12
C HIS A 284 -33.18 -37.57 81.01
N ASP A 285 -32.41 -37.03 81.96
CA ASP A 285 -32.82 -35.91 82.80
C ASP A 285 -33.10 -34.65 81.98
N LEU A 286 -32.19 -34.34 81.04
CA LEU A 286 -32.35 -33.20 80.14
C LEU A 286 -33.64 -33.32 79.32
N ASN A 287 -33.90 -34.51 78.75
CA ASN A 287 -35.10 -34.77 77.97
C ASN A 287 -36.36 -34.66 78.83
N MET A 288 -36.36 -35.23 80.03
CA MET A 288 -37.48 -35.15 80.97
C MET A 288 -37.85 -33.70 81.31
N VAL A 289 -36.85 -32.85 81.59
CA VAL A 289 -37.08 -31.41 81.85
C VAL A 289 -37.59 -30.70 80.60
N LEU A 290 -37.00 -30.98 79.43
CA LEU A 290 -37.38 -30.34 78.17
C LEU A 290 -38.80 -30.73 77.72
N GLU A 291 -39.17 -32.01 77.89
CA GLU A 291 -40.50 -32.54 77.60
C GLU A 291 -41.55 -31.99 78.58
N SER A 292 -41.17 -31.56 79.77
CA SER A 292 -42.08 -30.93 80.75
C SER A 292 -42.25 -29.42 80.51
N ALA A 293 -41.45 -28.81 79.64
CA ALA A 293 -41.45 -27.36 79.42
C ALA A 293 -42.78 -26.80 78.90
N TYR A 294 -43.66 -27.62 78.29
CA TYR A 294 -44.99 -27.17 77.86
C TYR A 294 -45.89 -26.75 79.03
N LEU A 295 -45.62 -27.24 80.25
CA LEU A 295 -46.37 -26.87 81.47
C LEU A 295 -46.18 -25.39 81.83
N LEU A 296 -45.09 -24.77 81.37
CA LEU A 296 -44.77 -23.36 81.61
C LEU A 296 -45.51 -22.40 80.68
N ARG A 297 -46.40 -22.90 79.81
CA ARG A 297 -47.12 -22.05 78.86
C ARG A 297 -48.01 -21.05 79.59
N GLY A 298 -47.75 -19.75 79.39
CA GLY A 298 -48.49 -18.66 80.04
C GLY A 298 -47.87 -18.17 81.36
N THR A 299 -46.82 -18.83 81.85
CA THR A 299 -46.05 -18.36 83.01
C THR A 299 -44.94 -17.39 82.54
N PRO A 300 -44.26 -16.65 83.44
CA PRO A 300 -43.12 -15.81 83.08
C PRO A 300 -41.81 -16.61 82.86
N TYR A 301 -41.85 -17.94 83.01
CA TYR A 301 -40.68 -18.81 82.91
C TYR A 301 -40.51 -19.34 81.49
N GLY A 302 -39.26 -19.64 81.13
CA GLY A 302 -38.95 -20.25 79.84
C GLY A 302 -37.77 -21.21 79.95
N ILE A 303 -37.88 -22.36 79.29
CA ILE A 303 -36.82 -23.37 79.19
C ILE A 303 -36.52 -23.60 77.72
N HIS A 304 -35.25 -23.50 77.34
CA HIS A 304 -34.80 -23.83 75.99
C HIS A 304 -33.35 -24.34 76.01
N GLN A 305 -32.97 -25.06 74.95
CA GLN A 305 -31.59 -25.50 74.76
C GLN A 305 -30.66 -24.31 74.50
N GLN A 306 -29.45 -24.37 75.05
CA GLN A 306 -28.41 -23.38 74.77
C GLN A 306 -27.81 -23.61 73.39
N PHE A 307 -27.64 -22.54 72.60
CA PHE A 307 -26.95 -22.59 71.32
C PHE A 307 -25.80 -21.58 71.28
N PRO A 308 -24.77 -21.83 70.44
CA PRO A 308 -23.75 -20.84 70.18
C PRO A 308 -24.34 -19.58 69.53
N ALA A 309 -23.73 -18.42 69.75
CA ALA A 309 -24.23 -17.14 69.25
C ALA A 309 -24.49 -17.14 67.73
N ALA A 310 -23.61 -17.74 66.92
CA ALA A 310 -23.77 -17.85 65.47
C ALA A 310 -24.99 -18.70 65.04
N VAL A 311 -25.42 -19.64 65.89
CA VAL A 311 -26.64 -20.43 65.67
C VAL A 311 -27.86 -19.65 66.15
N GLU A 312 -27.80 -18.99 67.31
CA GLU A 312 -28.89 -18.15 67.80
C GLU A 312 -29.22 -17.00 66.84
N GLU A 313 -28.20 -16.37 66.25
CA GLU A 313 -28.38 -15.31 65.26
C GLU A 313 -29.08 -15.82 64.00
N ARG A 314 -28.68 -16.98 63.49
CA ARG A 314 -29.36 -17.64 62.35
C ARG A 314 -30.79 -18.06 62.69
N ARG A 315 -31.04 -18.58 63.89
CA ARG A 315 -32.41 -18.87 64.33
C ARG A 315 -33.24 -17.58 64.45
N ARG A 316 -32.62 -16.48 64.89
CA ARG A 316 -33.27 -15.17 64.99
C ARG A 316 -33.81 -14.67 63.66
N SER A 317 -33.05 -14.81 62.58
CA SER A 317 -33.52 -14.44 61.24
C SER A 317 -34.62 -15.36 60.71
N LEU A 318 -34.67 -16.61 61.17
CA LEU A 318 -35.66 -17.60 60.72
C LEU A 318 -36.99 -17.57 61.51
N TYR A 319 -37.04 -16.98 62.71
CA TYR A 319 -38.29 -16.93 63.49
C TYR A 319 -39.46 -16.21 62.81
N PRO A 320 -39.26 -15.07 62.11
CA PRO A 320 -40.34 -14.42 61.36
C PRO A 320 -40.94 -15.34 60.28
N VAL A 321 -40.09 -16.02 59.50
CA VAL A 321 -40.52 -17.01 58.49
C VAL A 321 -41.30 -18.14 59.15
N MET A 322 -40.75 -18.67 60.24
CA MET A 322 -41.35 -19.78 60.98
C MET A 322 -42.75 -19.42 61.48
N HIS A 323 -42.92 -18.21 62.01
CA HIS A 323 -44.20 -17.72 62.52
C HIS A 323 -45.22 -17.53 61.39
N HIS A 324 -44.81 -16.88 60.29
CA HIS A 324 -45.65 -16.66 59.12
C HIS A 324 -46.23 -17.97 58.56
N HIS A 325 -45.39 -18.97 58.32
CA HIS A 325 -45.85 -20.27 57.80
C HIS A 325 -46.65 -21.07 58.82
N ARG A 326 -46.35 -20.94 60.13
CA ARG A 326 -47.15 -21.58 61.19
C ARG A 326 -48.55 -20.98 61.27
N GLN A 327 -48.71 -19.67 61.09
CA GLN A 327 -50.03 -19.01 61.03
C GLN A 327 -50.86 -19.49 59.83
N GLN A 328 -50.20 -19.83 58.72
CA GLN A 328 -50.83 -20.41 57.53
C GLN A 328 -51.18 -21.90 57.69
N GLY A 329 -50.93 -22.50 58.87
CA GLY A 329 -51.19 -23.91 59.13
C GLY A 329 -50.16 -24.88 58.53
N ALA A 330 -49.02 -24.38 58.04
CA ALA A 330 -47.95 -25.24 57.55
C ALA A 330 -47.24 -25.97 58.71
N ASN A 331 -46.72 -27.17 58.42
CA ASN A 331 -45.93 -27.92 59.39
C ASN A 331 -44.50 -27.39 59.42
N VAL A 332 -44.17 -26.60 60.44
CA VAL A 332 -42.87 -25.94 60.55
C VAL A 332 -42.04 -26.51 61.70
N LYS A 333 -40.79 -26.89 61.40
CA LYS A 333 -39.84 -27.46 62.37
C LYS A 333 -38.47 -26.77 62.27
N MET A 334 -37.97 -26.28 63.40
CA MET A 334 -36.60 -25.76 63.51
C MET A 334 -35.68 -26.88 64.02
N VAL A 335 -34.61 -27.19 63.28
CA VAL A 335 -33.60 -28.18 63.69
C VAL A 335 -32.23 -27.50 63.65
N ARG A 336 -31.60 -27.34 64.82
CA ARG A 336 -30.39 -26.52 64.99
C ARG A 336 -30.60 -25.11 64.43
N ASP A 337 -29.90 -24.76 63.37
CA ASP A 337 -29.89 -23.49 62.63
C ASP A 337 -30.68 -23.55 61.32
N ARG A 338 -31.44 -24.63 61.06
CA ARG A 338 -32.18 -24.84 59.80
C ARG A 338 -33.69 -24.92 60.04
N LEU A 339 -34.43 -24.23 59.17
CA LEU A 339 -35.89 -24.26 59.17
C LEU A 339 -36.39 -25.27 58.14
N TYR A 340 -37.36 -26.10 58.53
CA TYR A 340 -38.05 -27.03 57.64
C TYR A 340 -39.53 -26.67 57.58
N ILE A 341 -40.07 -26.50 56.37
CA ILE A 341 -41.48 -26.17 56.12
C ILE A 341 -42.06 -27.32 55.31
N ASN A 342 -43.10 -27.98 55.84
CA ASN A 342 -43.72 -29.17 55.26
C ASN A 342 -42.73 -30.31 54.92
N GLY A 343 -41.62 -30.38 55.64
CA GLY A 343 -40.57 -31.40 55.46
C GLY A 343 -39.43 -30.97 54.54
N GLU A 344 -39.55 -29.86 53.82
CA GLU A 344 -38.49 -29.31 52.96
C GLU A 344 -37.66 -28.28 53.70
N GLN A 345 -36.33 -28.30 53.50
CA GLN A 345 -35.43 -27.32 54.12
C GLN A 345 -35.65 -25.97 53.44
N TYR A 346 -35.96 -24.94 54.23
CA TYR A 346 -35.98 -23.57 53.77
C TYR A 346 -34.54 -23.10 53.54
N ASP A 347 -34.24 -22.70 52.31
CA ASP A 347 -32.96 -22.08 51.96
C ASP A 347 -33.08 -20.56 52.09
N SER A 348 -32.12 -19.92 52.75
CA SER A 348 -32.16 -18.48 52.99
C SER A 348 -31.93 -17.65 51.72
N ASP A 349 -31.44 -18.28 50.65
CA ASP A 349 -31.22 -17.62 49.35
C ASP A 349 -32.55 -17.33 48.61
N ASP A 350 -33.67 -17.90 49.06
CA ASP A 350 -35.05 -17.59 48.59
C ASP A 350 -35.69 -16.39 49.33
N TRP A 351 -34.92 -15.66 50.15
CA TRP A 351 -35.37 -14.44 50.84
C TRP A 351 -35.50 -13.27 49.85
N ASP A 352 -36.60 -13.25 49.12
CA ASP A 352 -37.01 -12.11 48.29
C ASP A 352 -37.38 -10.91 49.20
N ASP A 353 -37.00 -9.70 48.78
CA ASP A 353 -37.22 -8.38 49.43
C ASP A 353 -38.71 -7.99 49.61
N ARG A 354 -39.62 -8.97 49.56
CA ARG A 354 -41.08 -8.81 49.54
C ARG A 354 -41.77 -8.88 50.90
N TYR A 355 -41.03 -8.95 52.01
CA TYR A 355 -41.61 -8.84 53.35
C TYR A 355 -41.11 -7.58 54.05
N PRO A 356 -42.00 -6.60 54.32
CA PRO A 356 -41.59 -5.34 54.92
C PRO A 356 -40.95 -5.57 56.29
N GLU A 357 -39.90 -4.78 56.59
CA GLU A 357 -39.15 -4.73 57.86
C GLU A 357 -40.02 -4.53 59.12
N ASP A 358 -41.33 -4.37 58.94
CA ASP A 358 -42.31 -4.01 59.96
C ASP A 358 -42.92 -5.21 60.71
N THR A 359 -42.47 -6.44 60.45
CA THR A 359 -42.77 -7.60 61.30
C THR A 359 -41.64 -7.89 62.29
N ARG A 360 -41.15 -6.84 62.95
CA ARG A 360 -40.65 -6.98 64.33
C ARG A 360 -41.85 -7.22 65.24
N ASP A 361 -42.58 -8.30 65.00
CA ASP A 361 -43.57 -8.75 65.94
C ASP A 361 -42.79 -9.33 67.12
N GLU A 362 -42.39 -8.43 68.02
CA GLU A 362 -41.66 -8.75 69.24
C GLU A 362 -42.37 -9.89 70.00
N THR A 363 -43.69 -10.04 69.84
CA THR A 363 -44.48 -11.10 70.46
C THR A 363 -44.00 -12.51 70.12
N ALA A 364 -43.53 -12.79 68.90
CA ALA A 364 -43.06 -14.13 68.50
C ALA A 364 -41.67 -14.49 69.11
N LEU A 365 -40.78 -13.49 69.23
CA LEU A 365 -39.51 -13.64 69.97
C LEU A 365 -39.77 -13.75 71.49
N LYS A 366 -40.79 -13.04 71.99
CA LYS A 366 -41.22 -13.06 73.39
C LYS A 366 -41.84 -14.41 73.78
N GLU A 367 -42.62 -15.05 72.91
CA GLU A 367 -43.18 -16.39 73.16
C GLU A 367 -42.13 -17.51 73.17
N HIS A 368 -41.11 -17.44 72.31
CA HIS A 368 -40.12 -18.52 72.19
C HIS A 368 -38.94 -18.39 73.18
N PHE A 369 -38.54 -17.15 73.51
CA PHE A 369 -37.45 -16.89 74.45
C PHE A 369 -37.92 -16.37 75.81
N GLY A 370 -39.23 -16.28 76.08
CA GLY A 370 -39.75 -15.84 77.37
C GLY A 370 -39.31 -14.41 77.76
N TYR A 371 -39.02 -13.54 76.79
CA TYR A 371 -38.80 -12.13 77.08
C TYR A 371 -40.18 -11.47 77.24
N ARG A 372 -40.40 -10.68 78.30
CA ARG A 372 -41.45 -9.64 78.33
C ARG A 372 -40.83 -8.30 78.01
#